data_AF-A0A3B8WRV8-F1
#
_entry.id   AF-A0A3B8WRV8-F1
#
_cell.length_a   1.000
_cell.length_b   1.000
_cell.length_c   1.000
_cell.angle_alpha   90.00
_cell.angle_beta   90.00
_cell.angle_gamma   90.00
#
_symmetry.space_group_name_H-M   'P 1'
#
loop_
_entity.id
_entity.type
_entity.pdbx_description
1 polymer ?
#
loop_
_entity_poly.entity_id
_entity_poly.type
_entity_poly.pdbx_seq_one_letter_code
_entity_poly.pdbx_strand_id
1 'polypeptide(L)'
;MKKREFKVKLIALIATLLIPLLLVLQAFQAHRYKKLRAEIRSLEDKQVELVEQNKKLISEISVLSSSERIEKIAEDELGMHKAGTNDIVRVEIKGEDKK
;
A
#
# COMPACT_ATOMS: atom_id res chain seq x y z
N MET A 1 34.64 -42.92 -45.21
CA MET A 1 34.46 -41.45 -45.33
C MET A 1 33.00 -40.99 -45.39
N LYS A 2 32.15 -41.49 -46.29
CA LYS A 2 30.73 -41.04 -46.46
C LYS A 2 29.88 -40.94 -45.18
N LYS A 3 29.95 -41.90 -44.24
CA LYS A 3 29.18 -41.84 -42.98
C LYS A 3 29.56 -40.65 -42.07
N ARG A 4 30.82 -40.22 -42.10
CA ARG A 4 31.32 -39.10 -41.28
C ARG A 4 30.81 -37.77 -41.83
N GLU A 5 30.82 -37.60 -43.16
CA GLU A 5 30.25 -36.42 -43.82
C GLU A 5 28.74 -36.30 -43.62
N PHE A 6 28.01 -37.43 -43.68
CA PHE A 6 26.57 -37.44 -43.40
C PHE A 6 26.25 -36.99 -41.97
N LYS A 7 27.01 -37.47 -40.97
CA LYS A 7 26.84 -37.03 -39.57
C LYS A 7 27.10 -35.53 -39.40
N VAL A 8 28.14 -34.99 -40.03
CA VAL A 8 28.45 -33.56 -39.94
C VAL A 8 27.35 -32.70 -40.58
N LYS A 9 26.83 -33.11 -41.74
CA LYS A 9 25.70 -32.42 -42.39
C LYS A 9 24.43 -32.47 -41.55
N LEU A 10 24.13 -33.61 -40.92
CA LEU A 10 22.98 -33.74 -40.03
C LEU A 10 23.09 -32.84 -38.79
N ILE A 11 24.27 -32.79 -38.16
CA ILE A 11 24.53 -31.91 -37.01
C ILE A 11 24.41 -30.43 -37.42
N ALA A 12 24.95 -30.05 -38.58
CA ALA A 12 24.84 -28.68 -39.09
C ALA A 12 23.38 -28.28 -39.35
N LEU A 13 22.57 -29.18 -39.91
CA LEU A 13 21.13 -28.95 -40.12
C LEU A 13 20.39 -28.75 -38.80
N ILE A 14 20.65 -29.63 -37.82
CA ILE A 14 20.04 -29.54 -36.48
C ILE A 14 20.44 -28.23 -35.81
N ALA A 15 21.72 -27.86 -35.84
CA ALA A 15 22.21 -26.62 -35.25
C ALA A 15 21.56 -25.38 -35.90
N THR A 16 21.41 -25.39 -37.23
CA THR A 16 20.80 -24.29 -37.99
C THR A 16 19.32 -24.12 -37.66
N LEU A 17 18.62 -25.21 -37.34
CA LEU A 17 17.21 -25.15 -36.90
C LEU A 17 17.08 -24.82 -35.40
N LEU A 18 18.03 -25.26 -34.58
CA LEU A 18 17.98 -25.10 -33.13
C LEU A 18 18.20 -23.64 -32.71
N ILE A 19 19.09 -22.92 -33.37
CA ILE A 19 19.38 -21.50 -33.08
C ILE A 19 18.12 -20.62 -33.19
N PRO A 20 17.39 -20.58 -34.33
CA PRO A 20 16.18 -19.77 -34.44
C PRO A 20 15.09 -20.24 -33.48
N LEU A 21 14.97 -21.55 -33.23
CA LEU A 21 14.01 -22.08 -32.28
C LEU A 21 14.28 -21.58 -30.85
N LEU A 22 15.54 -21.57 -30.42
CA LEU A 22 15.93 -21.05 -29.11
C LEU A 22 15.67 -19.55 -29.00
N LEU A 23 15.89 -18.77 -30.07
CA LEU A 23 15.58 -17.34 -30.08
C LEU A 23 14.09 -17.07 -29.92
N VAL A 24 13.23 -17.83 -30.61
CA VAL A 24 11.77 -17.72 -30.47
C VAL A 24 11.33 -18.09 -29.05
N LEU A 25 11.89 -19.16 -28.48
CA LEU A 25 11.61 -19.56 -27.10
C LEU A 25 12.01 -18.48 -26.09
N GLN A 26 13.18 -17.86 -26.28
CA GLN A 26 13.63 -16.77 -25.41
C GLN A 26 12.73 -15.54 -25.52
N ALA A 27 12.33 -15.15 -26.74
CA ALA A 27 11.42 -14.03 -26.95
C ALA A 27 10.06 -14.29 -26.26
N PHE A 28 9.52 -15.49 -26.39
CA PHE A 28 8.27 -15.89 -25.73
C PHE A 28 8.41 -15.87 -24.20
N GLN A 29 9.50 -16.42 -23.68
CA GLN A 29 9.79 -16.43 -22.25
C GLN A 29 9.94 -15.00 -21.70
N ALA A 30 10.66 -14.13 -22.40
CA ALA A 30 10.84 -12.72 -22.03
C ALA A 30 9.49 -11.97 -22.01
N HIS A 31 8.62 -12.21 -23.00
CA HIS A 31 7.29 -11.60 -23.03
C HIS A 31 6.42 -12.04 -21.83
N ARG A 32 6.36 -13.35 -21.56
CA ARG A 32 5.64 -13.90 -20.41
C ARG A 32 6.18 -13.35 -19.09
N TYR A 33 7.51 -13.27 -18.97
CA TYR A 33 8.17 -12.77 -17.77
C TYR A 33 7.90 -11.28 -17.54
N LYS A 34 7.91 -10.48 -18.62
CA LYS A 34 7.56 -9.05 -18.56
C LYS A 34 6.11 -8.85 -18.08
N LYS A 35 5.16 -9.65 -18.59
CA LYS A 35 3.77 -9.60 -18.15
C LYS A 35 3.64 -9.93 -16.66
N LEU A 36 4.28 -11.02 -16.22
CA LEU A 36 4.24 -11.43 -14.81
C LEU A 36 4.86 -10.37 -13.89
N ARG A 37 5.99 -9.79 -14.28
CA ARG A 37 6.62 -8.71 -13.51
C ARG A 37 5.74 -7.46 -13.41
N ALA A 38 5.02 -7.10 -14.48
CA ALA A 38 4.12 -5.97 -14.45
C ALA A 38 2.95 -6.21 -13.48
N GLU A 39 2.42 -7.43 -13.45
CA GLU A 39 1.37 -7.84 -12.52
C GLU A 39 1.85 -7.79 -11.06
N ILE A 40 3.03 -8.35 -10.76
CA ILE A 40 3.65 -8.26 -9.43
C ILE A 40 3.78 -6.80 -8.99
N ARG A 41 4.33 -5.94 -9.86
CA ARG A 41 4.51 -4.52 -9.54
C ARG A 41 3.17 -3.83 -9.24
N SER A 42 2.14 -4.13 -10.03
CA SER A 42 0.80 -3.57 -9.78
C SER A 42 0.19 -4.03 -8.45
N LEU A 43 0.53 -5.25 -7.99
CA LEU A 43 0.10 -5.77 -6.70
C LEU A 43 0.89 -5.16 -5.55
N GLU A 44 2.19 -4.90 -5.74
CA GLU A 44 3.04 -4.18 -4.78
C GLU A 44 2.52 -2.76 -4.57
N ASP A 45 2.21 -2.04 -5.64
CA ASP A 45 1.66 -0.67 -5.58
C ASP A 45 0.33 -0.65 -4.81
N LYS A 46 -0.57 -1.61 -5.07
CA LYS A 46 -1.82 -1.77 -4.32
C LYS A 46 -1.60 -2.09 -2.85
N GLN A 47 -0.60 -2.91 -2.52
CA GLN A 47 -0.28 -3.21 -1.13
C GLN A 47 0.13 -1.95 -0.38
N VAL A 48 0.98 -1.11 -0.99
CA VAL A 48 1.40 0.16 -0.38
C VAL A 48 0.20 1.06 -0.13
N GLU A 49 -0.67 1.22 -1.13
CA GLU A 49 -1.89 2.02 -1.00
C GLU A 49 -2.79 1.51 0.15
N LEU A 50 -3.04 0.20 0.21
CA LEU A 50 -3.85 -0.40 1.27
C LEU A 50 -3.24 -0.21 2.66
N VAL A 51 -1.92 -0.31 2.78
CA VAL A 51 -1.23 -0.07 4.06
C VAL A 51 -1.37 1.39 4.48
N GLU A 52 -1.25 2.33 3.55
CA GLU A 52 -1.43 3.76 3.83
C GLU A 52 -2.88 4.07 4.24
N GLN A 53 -3.86 3.52 3.53
CA GLN A 53 -5.28 3.64 3.88
C GLN A 53 -5.57 3.07 5.27
N ASN A 54 -5.06 1.88 5.58
CA ASN A 54 -5.22 1.27 6.91
C ASN A 54 -4.62 2.15 8.02
N LYS A 55 -3.42 2.72 7.80
CA LYS A 55 -2.81 3.65 8.78
C LYS A 55 -3.71 4.86 9.03
N LYS A 56 -4.28 5.43 7.97
CA LYS A 56 -5.21 6.57 8.10
C LYS A 56 -6.46 6.19 8.89
N LEU A 57 -7.09 5.07 8.55
CA LEU A 57 -8.28 4.57 9.25
C LEU A 57 -8.01 4.33 10.74
N ILE A 58 -6.88 3.70 11.08
CA ILE A 58 -6.49 3.47 12.48
C ILE A 58 -6.35 4.81 13.23
N SER A 59 -5.73 5.81 12.59
CA SER A 59 -5.60 7.15 13.17
C SER A 59 -6.96 7.79 13.44
N GLU A 60 -7.90 7.73 12.48
CA GLU A 60 -9.25 8.28 12.62
C GLU A 60 -10.03 7.56 13.73
N ILE A 61 -9.97 6.23 13.77
CA ILE A 61 -10.57 5.41 14.83
C ILE A 61 -9.98 5.79 16.19
N SER A 62 -8.66 5.98 16.27
CA SER A 62 -8.00 6.36 17.53
C SER A 62 -8.50 7.71 18.05
N VAL A 63 -8.66 8.70 17.18
CA VAL A 63 -9.22 10.02 17.53
C VAL A 63 -10.67 9.89 18.00
N LEU A 64 -11.49 9.11 17.29
CA LEU A 64 -12.88 8.89 17.69
C LEU A 64 -12.98 8.19 19.05
N SER A 65 -12.20 7.13 19.24
CA SER A 65 -12.16 6.35 20.49
C SER A 65 -11.66 7.17 21.67
N SER A 66 -10.73 8.11 21.45
CA SER A 66 -10.24 8.98 22.52
C SER A 66 -11.28 10.00 22.93
N SER A 67 -12.05 10.55 21.98
CA SER A 67 -13.19 11.43 22.28
C SER A 67 -14.24 10.71 23.12
N GLU A 68 -14.64 9.50 22.71
CA GLU A 68 -15.59 8.67 23.47
C GLU A 68 -15.06 8.35 24.87
N ARG A 69 -13.76 8.05 24.98
CA ARG A 69 -13.10 7.79 26.27
C ARG A 69 -13.08 9.02 27.17
N ILE A 70 -12.85 10.22 26.62
CA ILE A 70 -12.88 11.48 27.37
C ILE A 70 -14.29 11.76 27.88
N GLU A 71 -15.31 11.61 27.02
CA GLU A 71 -16.71 11.80 27.39
C GLU A 71 -17.11 10.86 28.53
N LYS A 72 -16.70 9.59 28.44
CA LYS A 72 -16.97 8.61 29.49
C LYS A 72 -16.31 8.94 30.82
N ILE A 73 -15.04 9.37 30.82
CA ILE A 73 -14.36 9.80 32.05
C ILE A 73 -15.02 11.07 32.62
N ALA A 74 -15.41 12.01 31.76
CA ALA A 74 -16.08 13.24 32.17
C ALA A 74 -17.41 12.94 32.88
N GLU A 75 -18.24 12.06 32.31
CA GLU A 75 -19.54 11.69 32.90
C GLU A 75 -19.38 10.77 34.13
N ASP A 76 -18.65 9.66 34.00
CA ASP A 76 -18.64 8.59 35.01
C ASP A 76 -17.74 8.91 36.21
N GLU A 77 -16.55 9.50 36.00
CA GLU A 77 -15.56 9.74 37.06
C GLU A 77 -15.63 11.16 37.61
N LEU A 78 -15.86 12.14 36.74
CA LEU A 78 -15.84 13.55 37.10
C LEU A 78 -17.23 14.14 37.34
N GLY A 79 -18.31 13.39 37.05
CA GLY A 79 -19.70 13.84 37.20
C GLY A 79 -20.03 15.07 36.35
N MET A 80 -19.25 15.33 35.31
CA MET A 80 -19.43 16.43 34.40
C MET A 80 -20.62 16.14 33.49
N HIS A 81 -21.40 17.17 33.21
CA HIS A 81 -22.54 17.12 32.31
C HIS A 81 -22.49 18.36 31.42
N LYS A 82 -23.23 18.32 30.30
CA LYS A 82 -23.34 19.50 29.43
C LYS A 82 -23.96 20.67 30.22
N ALA A 83 -23.20 21.76 30.34
CA ALA A 83 -23.63 22.97 31.04
C ALA A 83 -24.90 23.56 30.40
N GLY A 84 -25.92 23.80 31.22
CA GLY A 84 -27.09 24.57 30.84
C GLY A 84 -26.82 26.08 30.95
N THR A 85 -27.74 26.90 30.44
CA THR A 85 -27.61 28.38 30.49
C THR A 85 -27.41 28.91 31.91
N ASN A 86 -27.95 28.22 32.91
CA ASN A 86 -27.86 28.59 34.32
C ASN A 86 -26.50 28.24 34.96
N ASP A 87 -25.72 27.35 34.33
CA ASP A 87 -24.42 26.89 34.83
C ASP A 87 -23.26 27.77 34.29
N ILE A 88 -23.57 28.74 33.44
CA ILE A 88 -22.58 29.61 32.78
C ILE A 88 -22.41 30.91 33.58
N VAL A 89 -21.29 31.03 34.28
CA VAL A 89 -20.87 32.28 34.93
C VAL A 89 -19.97 33.08 33.99
N ARG A 90 -20.44 34.26 33.56
CA ARG A 90 -19.64 35.20 32.75
C ARG A 90 -18.95 36.20 33.66
N VAL A 91 -17.62 36.16 33.70
CA VAL A 91 -16.81 37.13 34.44
C VAL A 91 -16.26 38.16 33.45
N GLU A 92 -16.66 39.43 33.61
CA GLU A 92 -16.06 40.56 32.91
C GLU A 92 -14.89 41.10 33.74
N ILE A 93 -13.69 40.96 33.22
CA ILE A 93 -12.49 41.50 33.85
C ILE A 93 -12.43 43.00 33.49
N LYS A 94 -12.71 43.86 34.48
CA LYS A 94 -12.48 45.30 34.34
C LYS A 94 -10.97 45.54 34.26
N GLY A 95 -10.49 46.02 33.11
CA GLY A 95 -9.10 46.41 32.93
C GLY A 95 -8.69 47.46 33.97
N GLU A 96 -7.49 47.28 34.54
CA GLU A 96 -6.91 48.18 35.54
C GLU A 96 -6.89 49.63 35.03
N ASP A 97 -7.66 50.50 35.68
CA ASP A 97 -7.49 51.94 35.57
C ASP A 97 -6.13 52.32 36.17
N LYS A 98 -5.10 52.41 35.31
CA LYS A 98 -3.79 52.96 35.68
C LYS A 98 -3.95 54.44 36.03
N LYS A 99 -3.82 54.76 37.33
CA LYS A 99 -3.57 56.11 37.84
C LYS A 99 -2.18 56.59 37.48
#